data_AF-A0AAW1NM64-F1
#
_entry.id   AF-A0AAW1NM64-F1
#
_cell.length_a   1.000
_cell.length_b   1.000
_cell.length_c   1.000
_cell.angle_alpha   90.00
_cell.angle_beta   90.00
_cell.angle_gamma   90.00
#
_symmetry.space_group_name_H-M   'P 1'
#
loop_
_entity.id
_entity.type
_entity.pdbx_description
1 polymer ?
#
loop_
_entity_poly.entity_id
_entity_poly.type
_entity_poly.pdbx_seq_one_letter_code
_entity_poly.pdbx_strand_id
1 'polypeptide(L)'
;MSRDLRAAIAPFLANNTIGLDSYKWLLYGDDDTVFFIDNVIKVLGDLDYAQPYFLSDALWWPETGNVSSLRLHPNRDAPRCLPCNFADPLLANGSCAPQQGFIAPQGCPCTPETIFSSTWSSGDQGAFDRAAKQWTAGPDNPQAGWWYMVHGGAGAIISQGAMRLASFQEVERYLQALPWHSGDAMLTETMWHVLGLATTDPGYGYCRPHIQMFDPGWLGQQQLLSEDVSKM
;
A
#
# COMPACT_ATOMS: atom_id res chain seq x y z
N MET A 1 -9.48 12.62 20.94
CA MET A 1 -9.00 11.97 19.70
C MET A 1 -7.50 11.71 19.89
N SER A 2 -7.04 10.47 19.79
CA SER A 2 -5.59 10.17 19.83
C SER A 2 -4.88 10.86 18.66
N ARG A 3 -3.56 11.09 18.76
CA ARG A 3 -2.81 11.73 17.68
C ARG A 3 -2.86 10.89 16.39
N ASP A 4 -2.82 9.57 16.54
CA ASP A 4 -2.83 8.57 15.47
C ASP A 4 -4.14 8.54 14.68
N LEU A 5 -5.28 8.63 15.38
CA LEU A 5 -6.59 8.69 14.73
C LEU A 5 -6.72 9.89 13.78
N ARG A 6 -6.06 11.02 14.08
CA ARG A 6 -6.08 12.19 13.19
C ARG A 6 -5.42 11.92 11.85
N ALA A 7 -4.32 11.17 11.83
CA ALA A 7 -3.65 10.82 10.59
C ALA A 7 -4.52 9.88 9.74
N ALA A 8 -5.16 8.89 10.36
CA ALA A 8 -6.01 7.93 9.65
C ALA A 8 -7.29 8.55 9.08
N ILE A 9 -7.94 9.45 9.83
CA ILE A 9 -9.21 10.05 9.42
C ILE A 9 -9.04 11.22 8.43
N ALA A 10 -7.86 11.84 8.39
CA ALA A 10 -7.57 13.03 7.57
C ALA A 10 -7.99 12.90 6.09
N PRO A 11 -7.64 11.84 5.33
CA PRO A 11 -8.02 11.74 3.92
C PRO A 11 -9.55 11.72 3.72
N PHE A 12 -10.27 11.06 4.62
CA PHE A 12 -11.74 10.95 4.56
C PHE A 12 -12.42 12.26 4.97
N LEU A 13 -11.90 12.94 5.99
CA LEU A 13 -12.38 14.26 6.38
C LEU A 13 -12.14 15.29 5.28
N ALA A 14 -10.97 15.23 4.63
CA ALA A 14 -10.64 16.09 3.50
C ALA A 14 -11.64 15.90 2.36
N ASN A 15 -11.87 14.65 1.91
CA ASN A 15 -12.88 14.32 0.90
C ASN A 15 -14.29 14.83 1.29
N ASN A 16 -14.72 14.58 2.52
CA ASN A 16 -16.02 15.03 3.02
C ASN A 16 -16.18 16.56 3.01
N THR A 17 -15.08 17.29 3.21
CA THR A 17 -15.07 18.74 3.29
C THR A 17 -15.01 19.40 1.91
N ILE A 18 -14.12 18.92 1.04
CA ILE A 18 -13.87 19.53 -0.29
C ILE A 18 -14.82 19.01 -1.36
N GLY A 19 -15.43 17.84 -1.14
CA GLY A 19 -16.28 17.15 -2.10
C GLY A 19 -15.47 16.33 -3.10
N LEU A 20 -16.01 15.16 -3.40
CA LEU A 20 -15.39 14.15 -4.25
C LEU A 20 -15.08 14.65 -5.68
N ASP A 21 -15.91 15.54 -6.23
CA ASP A 21 -15.76 16.06 -7.60
C ASP A 21 -14.66 17.12 -7.75
N SER A 22 -14.05 17.54 -6.65
CA SER A 22 -13.04 18.61 -6.62
C SER A 22 -11.61 18.13 -6.91
N TYR A 23 -11.38 16.82 -6.97
CA TYR A 23 -10.04 16.25 -7.15
C TYR A 23 -10.08 14.87 -7.82
N LYS A 24 -8.93 14.46 -8.40
CA LYS A 24 -8.75 13.11 -8.98
C LYS A 24 -7.95 12.18 -8.07
N TRP A 25 -6.97 12.74 -7.38
CA TRP A 25 -6.02 12.02 -6.54
C TRP A 25 -5.79 12.78 -5.25
N LEU A 26 -5.70 12.04 -4.15
CA LEU A 26 -5.35 12.56 -2.83
C LEU A 26 -3.97 12.01 -2.46
N LEU A 27 -3.05 12.91 -2.10
CA LEU A 27 -1.71 12.56 -1.64
C LEU A 27 -1.73 12.57 -0.11
N TYR A 28 -1.36 11.45 0.50
CA TYR A 28 -1.28 11.26 1.95
C TYR A 28 0.17 11.12 2.37
N GLY A 29 0.60 11.87 3.38
CA GLY A 29 1.95 11.83 3.94
C GLY A 29 2.03 12.63 5.24
N ASP A 30 3.16 12.52 5.93
CA ASP A 30 3.48 13.28 7.13
C ASP A 30 3.89 14.73 6.78
N ASP A 31 4.11 15.56 7.81
CA ASP A 31 4.55 16.96 7.63
C ASP A 31 6.00 17.10 7.15
N ASP A 32 6.75 16.00 7.11
CA ASP A 32 8.09 15.86 6.56
C ASP A 32 8.15 15.00 5.28
N THR A 33 7.00 14.55 4.74
CA THR A 33 6.95 13.87 3.44
C THR A 33 7.10 14.86 2.28
N VAL A 34 7.98 14.54 1.32
CA VAL A 34 8.20 15.34 0.10
C VAL A 34 7.67 14.62 -1.13
N PHE A 35 6.79 15.28 -1.89
CA PHE A 35 6.28 14.76 -3.16
C PHE A 35 6.93 15.46 -4.35
N PHE A 36 7.59 14.68 -5.22
CA PHE A 36 8.07 15.16 -6.52
C PHE A 36 6.91 15.16 -7.52
N ILE A 37 6.15 16.26 -7.56
CA ILE A 37 4.87 16.36 -8.29
C ILE A 37 4.96 15.98 -9.77
N ASP A 38 6.04 16.33 -10.47
CA ASP A 38 6.22 15.94 -11.87
C ASP A 38 6.27 14.42 -12.06
N ASN A 39 6.90 13.70 -11.12
CA ASN A 39 6.96 12.24 -11.15
C ASN A 39 5.61 11.64 -10.76
N VAL A 40 4.94 12.22 -9.77
CA VAL A 40 3.57 11.83 -9.39
C VAL A 40 2.63 11.95 -10.60
N ILE A 41 2.65 13.07 -11.31
CA ILE A 41 1.81 13.29 -12.50
C ILE A 41 2.12 12.26 -13.59
N LYS A 42 3.40 11.93 -13.83
CA LYS A 42 3.79 10.92 -14.82
C LYS A 42 3.21 9.54 -14.48
N VAL A 43 3.37 9.10 -13.23
CA VAL A 43 2.84 7.79 -12.79
C VAL A 43 1.32 7.75 -12.87
N LEU A 44 0.65 8.81 -12.40
CA LEU A 44 -0.80 8.87 -12.36
C LEU A 44 -1.45 9.14 -13.73
N GLY A 45 -0.68 9.61 -14.71
CA GLY A 45 -1.16 9.92 -16.06
C GLY A 45 -1.68 8.71 -16.82
N ASP A 46 -1.15 7.52 -16.49
CA ASP A 46 -1.53 6.25 -17.11
C ASP A 46 -2.63 5.50 -16.33
N LEU A 47 -3.02 6.00 -15.16
CA LEU A 47 -4.00 5.37 -14.28
C LEU A 47 -5.36 6.06 -14.36
N ASP A 48 -6.42 5.26 -14.42
CA ASP A 48 -7.79 5.77 -14.33
C ASP A 48 -8.15 6.08 -12.87
N TYR A 49 -8.22 7.37 -12.54
CA TYR A 49 -8.55 7.84 -11.19
C TYR A 49 -9.95 7.41 -10.71
N ALA A 50 -10.84 6.98 -11.61
CA ALA A 50 -12.15 6.44 -11.25
C ALA A 50 -12.07 5.00 -10.72
N GLN A 51 -10.98 4.28 -11.00
CA GLN A 51 -10.74 2.96 -10.41
C GLN A 51 -10.30 3.13 -8.93
N PRO A 52 -10.60 2.16 -8.05
CA PRO A 52 -10.33 2.31 -6.63
C PRO A 52 -8.89 1.87 -6.33
N TYR A 53 -7.97 2.84 -6.28
CA TYR A 53 -6.57 2.61 -5.99
C TYR A 53 -6.20 3.16 -4.63
N PHE A 54 -5.44 2.35 -3.90
CA PHE A 54 -4.64 2.76 -2.74
C PHE A 54 -3.18 2.45 -3.05
N LEU A 55 -2.43 3.45 -3.50
CA LEU A 55 -1.10 3.28 -4.08
C LEU A 55 0.01 3.49 -3.04
N SER A 56 0.89 2.50 -2.92
CA SER A 56 2.18 2.60 -2.22
C SER A 56 3.07 1.39 -2.59
N ASP A 57 4.38 1.58 -2.70
CA ASP A 57 5.37 0.48 -2.73
C ASP A 57 6.15 0.35 -1.40
N ALA A 58 5.95 1.30 -0.47
CA ALA A 58 6.58 1.35 0.84
C ALA A 58 5.72 0.67 1.91
N LEU A 59 5.66 -0.66 1.84
CA LEU A 59 4.91 -1.49 2.78
C LEU A 59 5.79 -2.07 3.88
N TRP A 60 5.31 -1.96 5.11
CA TRP A 60 5.78 -2.76 6.23
C TRP A 60 5.30 -4.20 6.06
N TRP A 61 6.23 -5.18 6.13
CA TRP A 61 5.90 -6.62 6.07
C TRP A 61 6.95 -7.48 6.80
N PRO A 62 6.57 -8.59 7.46
CA PRO A 62 7.51 -9.52 8.08
C PRO A 62 8.17 -10.44 7.05
N GLU A 63 9.48 -10.64 7.15
CA GLU A 63 10.28 -11.41 6.18
C GLU A 63 10.02 -12.94 6.22
N THR A 64 9.61 -13.52 7.36
CA THR A 64 9.59 -15.00 7.53
C THR A 64 8.25 -15.59 7.97
N GLY A 65 7.14 -14.85 7.86
CA GLY A 65 5.84 -15.29 8.41
C GLY A 65 5.88 -15.59 9.92
N ASN A 66 6.98 -15.21 10.58
CA ASN A 66 7.14 -15.13 12.00
C ASN A 66 6.93 -13.65 12.37
N VAL A 67 5.78 -13.37 12.97
CA VAL A 67 5.38 -12.02 13.43
C VAL A 67 6.32 -11.42 14.48
N SER A 68 7.30 -12.17 15.00
CA SER A 68 8.35 -11.63 15.86
C SER A 68 9.64 -11.23 15.11
N SER A 69 9.73 -11.46 13.79
CA SER A 69 10.89 -11.10 12.97
C SER A 69 10.92 -9.61 12.61
N LEU A 70 12.13 -9.11 12.29
CA LEU A 70 12.39 -7.72 11.92
C LEU A 70 11.39 -7.25 10.86
N ARG A 71 10.67 -6.18 11.18
CA ARG A 71 9.81 -5.50 10.23
C ARG A 71 10.70 -4.79 9.22
N LEU A 72 10.59 -5.17 7.96
CA LEU A 72 11.29 -4.49 6.88
C LEU A 72 10.28 -3.59 6.16
N HIS A 73 10.76 -2.42 5.75
CA HIS A 73 10.09 -1.55 4.80
C HIS A 73 11.19 -0.81 4.00
N PRO A 74 11.01 -0.59 2.69
CA PRO A 74 10.01 -1.26 1.86
C PRO A 74 10.33 -2.77 1.78
N ASN A 75 9.38 -3.61 2.14
CA ASN A 75 9.56 -5.06 2.02
C ASN A 75 9.01 -5.50 0.67
N ARG A 76 9.83 -6.17 -0.15
CA ARG A 76 9.47 -6.58 -1.52
C ARG A 76 8.47 -7.74 -1.58
N ASP A 77 8.43 -8.56 -0.54
CA ASP A 77 7.54 -9.71 -0.43
C ASP A 77 6.17 -9.32 0.15
N ALA A 78 5.97 -8.04 0.49
CA ALA A 78 4.66 -7.59 0.97
C ALA A 78 3.59 -7.82 -0.12
N PRO A 79 2.47 -8.47 0.22
CA PRO A 79 1.35 -8.70 -0.68
C PRO A 79 0.77 -7.39 -1.20
N ARG A 80 0.54 -7.30 -2.51
CA ARG A 80 -0.01 -6.09 -3.17
C ARG A 80 -0.50 -6.45 -4.56
N CYS A 81 -1.33 -5.64 -5.19
CA CYS A 81 -1.63 -5.83 -6.61
C CYS A 81 -0.78 -4.93 -7.50
N LEU A 82 -0.78 -5.23 -8.79
CA LEU A 82 -0.33 -4.32 -9.85
C LEU A 82 -1.51 -3.54 -10.43
N PRO A 83 -1.28 -2.35 -11.01
CA PRO A 83 -2.35 -1.56 -11.63
C PRO A 83 -3.01 -2.27 -12.82
N CYS A 84 -4.15 -1.74 -13.27
CA CYS A 84 -4.86 -2.31 -14.43
C CYS A 84 -3.98 -2.25 -15.65
N ASN A 85 -4.01 -3.32 -16.45
CA ASN A 85 -3.27 -3.37 -17.71
C ASN A 85 -1.77 -3.10 -17.53
N PHE A 86 -1.25 -3.25 -16.30
CA PHE A 86 0.16 -3.03 -16.04
C PHE A 86 0.98 -4.04 -16.83
N ALA A 87 1.76 -3.53 -17.77
CA ALA A 87 2.59 -4.31 -18.64
C ALA A 87 4.04 -3.88 -18.44
N ASP A 88 4.86 -4.81 -17.94
CA ASP A 88 6.30 -4.62 -17.84
C ASP A 88 7.02 -5.77 -18.54
N PRO A 89 8.03 -5.50 -19.41
CA PRO A 89 8.84 -6.55 -20.01
C PRO A 89 9.48 -7.49 -18.99
N LEU A 90 9.85 -6.97 -17.81
CA LEU A 90 10.42 -7.76 -16.71
C LEU A 90 9.37 -8.67 -16.06
N LEU A 91 8.08 -8.33 -16.16
CA LEU A 91 7.01 -9.17 -15.62
C LEU A 91 6.78 -10.33 -16.59
N ALA A 92 6.74 -10.03 -17.89
CA ALA A 92 6.54 -11.00 -18.97
C ALA A 92 7.66 -12.05 -19.05
N ASN A 93 8.90 -11.69 -18.70
CA ASN A 93 10.04 -12.60 -18.71
C ASN A 93 10.31 -13.28 -17.35
N GLY A 94 9.44 -13.06 -16.35
CA GLY A 94 9.58 -13.63 -15.00
C GLY A 94 10.70 -13.02 -14.15
N SER A 95 11.29 -11.88 -14.54
CA SER A 95 12.38 -11.23 -13.81
C SER A 95 11.91 -10.28 -12.69
N CYS A 96 10.62 -9.91 -12.65
CA CYS A 96 10.08 -9.04 -11.59
C CYS A 96 9.96 -9.73 -10.23
N ALA A 97 9.64 -11.03 -10.21
CA ALA A 97 9.33 -11.72 -8.97
C ALA A 97 10.61 -11.99 -8.15
N PRO A 98 10.60 -11.78 -6.82
CA PRO A 98 11.61 -12.37 -5.94
C PRO A 98 11.60 -13.89 -6.16
N GLN A 99 12.77 -14.55 -6.16
CA GLN A 99 12.89 -15.99 -6.45
C GLN A 99 12.07 -16.89 -5.50
N GLN A 100 11.56 -16.35 -4.38
CA GLN A 100 10.74 -17.04 -3.40
C GLN A 100 9.55 -16.17 -2.89
N GLY A 101 9.19 -15.11 -3.61
CA GLY A 101 8.28 -14.07 -3.10
C GLY A 101 6.86 -14.10 -3.66
N PHE A 102 6.01 -13.28 -3.06
CA PHE A 102 4.63 -13.05 -3.47
C PHE A 102 4.55 -12.52 -4.92
N ILE A 103 3.78 -13.20 -5.78
CA ILE A 103 3.56 -12.79 -7.17
C ILE A 103 2.37 -11.84 -7.21
N ALA A 104 2.62 -10.56 -7.50
CA ALA A 104 1.58 -9.55 -7.50
C ALA A 104 0.58 -9.74 -8.65
N PRO A 105 -0.70 -10.04 -8.36
CA PRO A 105 -1.74 -10.10 -9.38
C PRO A 105 -2.05 -8.70 -9.90
N GLN A 106 -2.55 -8.58 -11.13
CA GLN A 106 -3.26 -7.35 -11.51
C GLN A 106 -4.59 -7.29 -10.77
N GLY A 107 -4.90 -6.16 -10.12
CA GLY A 107 -6.10 -6.00 -9.32
C GLY A 107 -6.75 -4.65 -9.55
N CYS A 108 -7.97 -4.66 -10.12
CA CYS A 108 -8.75 -3.46 -10.40
C CYS A 108 -10.23 -3.65 -10.05
N PRO A 109 -10.59 -3.49 -8.76
CA PRO A 109 -9.73 -3.05 -7.66
C PRO A 109 -8.77 -4.12 -7.16
N CYS A 110 -7.69 -3.70 -6.51
CA CYS A 110 -6.93 -4.59 -5.66
C CYS A 110 -7.73 -4.86 -4.40
N THR A 111 -8.30 -6.05 -4.27
CA THR A 111 -9.08 -6.41 -3.08
C THR A 111 -8.33 -7.43 -2.22
N PRO A 112 -8.71 -7.56 -0.93
CA PRO A 112 -8.28 -8.68 -0.10
C PRO A 112 -8.40 -10.02 -0.83
N GLU A 113 -9.54 -10.31 -1.45
CA GLU A 113 -9.82 -11.56 -2.17
C GLU A 113 -8.86 -11.78 -3.34
N THR A 114 -8.53 -10.71 -4.08
CA THR A 114 -7.52 -10.77 -5.15
C THR A 114 -6.18 -11.23 -4.59
N ILE A 115 -5.73 -10.64 -3.48
CA ILE A 115 -4.48 -11.05 -2.82
C ILE A 115 -4.56 -12.51 -2.34
N PHE A 116 -5.64 -12.90 -1.64
CA PHE A 116 -5.84 -14.27 -1.15
C PHE A 116 -5.81 -15.33 -2.26
N SER A 117 -6.41 -15.05 -3.41
CA SER A 117 -6.41 -16.00 -4.53
C SER A 117 -5.03 -16.20 -5.16
N SER A 118 -4.19 -15.15 -5.12
CA SER A 118 -2.83 -15.19 -5.67
C SER A 118 -1.85 -15.95 -4.78
N THR A 119 -1.96 -15.85 -3.46
CA THR A 119 -1.09 -16.58 -2.51
C THR A 119 -1.34 -18.08 -2.53
N TRP A 120 -2.60 -18.48 -2.74
CA TRP A 120 -2.95 -19.89 -2.89
C TRP A 120 -2.28 -20.50 -4.14
N SER A 121 -2.14 -19.71 -5.20
CA SER A 121 -1.62 -20.16 -6.49
C SER A 121 -0.09 -20.21 -6.54
N SER A 122 0.61 -19.44 -5.69
CA SER A 122 2.08 -19.39 -5.65
C SER A 122 2.73 -20.47 -4.76
N GLY A 123 1.94 -21.23 -3.99
CA GLY A 123 2.46 -22.19 -3.01
C GLY A 123 2.98 -21.55 -1.72
N ASP A 124 2.87 -20.22 -1.57
CA ASP A 124 3.22 -19.46 -0.35
C ASP A 124 2.06 -19.45 0.67
N GLN A 125 1.55 -20.64 0.98
CA GLN A 125 0.48 -20.83 1.97
C GLN A 125 0.92 -20.53 3.40
N GLY A 126 2.22 -20.28 3.64
CA GLY A 126 2.77 -20.17 4.98
C GLY A 126 2.65 -18.77 5.56
N ALA A 127 3.27 -17.79 4.91
CA ALA A 127 3.44 -16.46 5.49
C ALA A 127 2.15 -15.64 5.40
N PHE A 128 1.50 -15.64 4.24
CA PHE A 128 0.28 -14.86 4.05
C PHE A 128 -0.90 -15.46 4.80
N ASP A 129 -1.18 -16.76 4.76
CA ASP A 129 -2.35 -17.31 5.49
C ASP A 129 -2.26 -17.06 7.01
N ARG A 130 -1.06 -17.04 7.59
CA ARG A 130 -0.88 -16.72 9.02
C ARG A 130 -1.10 -15.25 9.31
N ALA A 131 -0.48 -14.36 8.52
CA ALA A 131 -0.61 -12.92 8.68
C ALA A 131 -2.03 -12.43 8.32
N ALA A 132 -2.62 -13.01 7.29
CA ALA A 132 -3.93 -12.67 6.80
C ALA A 132 -5.04 -13.21 7.71
N LYS A 133 -4.87 -14.37 8.38
CA LYS A 133 -5.78 -14.78 9.47
C LYS A 133 -5.79 -13.79 10.63
N GLN A 134 -4.66 -13.16 10.93
CA GLN A 134 -4.60 -12.09 11.94
C GLN A 134 -5.28 -10.82 11.44
N TRP A 135 -5.13 -10.47 10.17
CA TRP A 135 -5.82 -9.32 9.56
C TRP A 135 -7.34 -9.52 9.43
N THR A 136 -7.81 -10.70 9.04
CA THR A 136 -9.24 -11.01 8.89
C THR A 136 -10.01 -11.06 10.21
N ALA A 137 -9.31 -11.06 11.35
CA ALA A 137 -9.94 -11.10 12.67
C ALA A 137 -10.61 -9.76 13.06
N GLY A 138 -10.41 -8.69 12.27
CA GLY A 138 -11.11 -7.43 12.43
C GLY A 138 -10.70 -6.65 13.70
N PRO A 139 -11.53 -5.69 14.16
CA PRO A 139 -11.19 -4.77 15.25
C PRO A 139 -10.94 -5.46 16.60
N ASP A 140 -11.32 -6.74 16.74
CA ASP A 140 -11.13 -7.52 17.95
C ASP A 140 -9.71 -8.11 18.06
N ASN A 141 -8.88 -8.03 17.01
CA ASN A 141 -7.49 -8.47 17.07
C ASN A 141 -6.52 -7.30 17.32
N PRO A 142 -5.90 -7.19 18.50
CA PRO A 142 -4.97 -6.11 18.82
C PRO A 142 -3.68 -6.12 17.98
N GLN A 143 -3.45 -7.16 17.18
CA GLN A 143 -2.30 -7.29 16.27
C GLN A 143 -2.67 -7.09 14.79
N ALA A 144 -3.95 -6.89 14.45
CA ALA A 144 -4.31 -6.43 13.11
C ALA A 144 -3.58 -5.09 12.84
N GLY A 145 -3.15 -4.83 11.61
CA GLY A 145 -2.46 -3.56 11.31
C GLY A 145 -0.97 -3.49 11.66
N TRP A 146 -0.43 -4.34 12.55
CA TRP A 146 0.95 -4.19 13.06
C TRP A 146 2.05 -4.59 12.07
N TRP A 147 1.69 -5.31 11.00
CA TRP A 147 2.66 -6.02 10.14
C TRP A 147 2.40 -5.84 8.64
N TYR A 148 1.32 -5.17 8.25
CA TYR A 148 0.97 -4.94 6.85
C TYR A 148 0.35 -3.56 6.73
N MET A 149 1.15 -2.55 6.46
CA MET A 149 0.64 -1.17 6.35
C MET A 149 1.53 -0.35 5.46
N VAL A 150 0.94 0.67 4.83
CA VAL A 150 1.73 1.71 4.17
C VAL A 150 2.57 2.42 5.20
N HIS A 151 3.80 2.82 4.84
CA HIS A 151 4.63 3.63 5.71
C HIS A 151 4.16 5.09 5.67
N GLY A 152 3.61 5.60 6.78
CA GLY A 152 3.07 6.98 6.86
C GLY A 152 4.00 8.05 6.29
N GLY A 153 5.25 8.10 6.76
CA GLY A 153 6.24 9.10 6.32
C GLY A 153 6.76 8.93 4.88
N ALA A 154 6.57 7.77 4.26
CA ALA A 154 6.90 7.57 2.84
C ALA A 154 5.75 8.08 1.95
N GLY A 155 4.52 7.98 2.47
CA GLY A 155 3.30 8.44 1.85
C GLY A 155 2.51 7.36 1.12
N ALA A 156 1.33 7.75 0.67
CA ALA A 156 0.44 6.97 -0.18
C ALA A 156 -0.36 7.89 -1.11
N ILE A 157 -0.89 7.33 -2.19
CA ILE A 157 -1.82 8.06 -3.08
C ILE A 157 -3.14 7.32 -3.14
N ILE A 158 -4.24 8.05 -2.98
CA ILE A 158 -5.60 7.50 -2.95
C ILE A 158 -6.38 8.08 -4.12
N SER A 159 -7.00 7.21 -4.92
CA SER A 159 -7.80 7.66 -6.06
C SER A 159 -9.16 8.20 -5.62
N GLN A 160 -9.77 9.04 -6.46
CA GLN A 160 -11.16 9.43 -6.30
C GLN A 160 -12.08 8.19 -6.27
N GLY A 161 -11.79 7.18 -7.09
CA GLY A 161 -12.51 5.90 -7.10
C GLY A 161 -12.55 5.21 -5.74
N ALA A 162 -11.43 5.20 -5.00
CA ALA A 162 -11.38 4.61 -3.67
C ALA A 162 -12.25 5.40 -2.68
N MET A 163 -12.19 6.73 -2.74
CA MET A 163 -12.96 7.61 -1.85
C MET A 163 -14.48 7.58 -2.08
N ARG A 164 -14.95 6.92 -3.15
CA ARG A 164 -16.38 6.65 -3.40
C ARG A 164 -16.93 5.46 -2.63
N LEU A 165 -16.07 4.55 -2.16
CA LEU A 165 -16.50 3.24 -1.67
C LEU A 165 -17.14 3.29 -0.29
N ALA A 166 -16.84 4.31 0.51
CA ALA A 166 -17.37 4.44 1.86
C ALA A 166 -17.74 5.89 2.19
N SER A 167 -18.75 6.06 3.05
CA SER A 167 -19.10 7.38 3.60
C SER A 167 -18.13 7.78 4.71
N PHE A 168 -18.00 9.09 4.95
CA PHE A 168 -17.20 9.60 6.07
C PHE A 168 -17.68 9.04 7.42
N GLN A 169 -18.99 8.95 7.64
CA GLN A 169 -19.57 8.47 8.90
C GLN A 169 -19.29 6.99 9.14
N GLU A 170 -19.23 6.18 8.08
CA GLU A 170 -18.89 4.77 8.16
C GLU A 170 -17.42 4.59 8.57
N VAL A 171 -16.53 5.33 7.91
CA VAL A 171 -15.10 5.34 8.23
C VAL A 171 -14.84 5.85 9.65
N GLU A 172 -15.46 6.97 10.03
CA GLU A 172 -15.33 7.54 11.38
C GLU A 172 -15.76 6.54 12.45
N ARG A 173 -16.89 5.86 12.25
CA ARG A 173 -17.39 4.84 13.18
C ARG A 173 -16.41 3.68 13.33
N TYR A 174 -15.86 3.19 12.22
CA TYR A 174 -14.88 2.10 12.23
C TYR A 174 -13.60 2.50 12.97
N LEU A 175 -13.03 3.65 12.61
CA LEU A 175 -11.80 4.17 13.22
C LEU A 175 -11.95 4.45 14.72
N GLN A 176 -13.13 4.88 15.19
CA GLN A 176 -13.41 5.08 16.62
C GLN A 176 -13.52 3.76 17.40
N ALA A 177 -13.83 2.65 16.73
CA ALA A 177 -13.94 1.33 17.33
C ALA A 177 -12.62 0.55 17.34
N LEU A 178 -11.63 0.97 16.53
CA LEU A 178 -10.32 0.32 16.51
C LEU A 178 -9.58 0.48 17.84
N PRO A 179 -8.85 -0.56 18.29
CA PRO A 179 -7.94 -0.44 19.42
C PRO A 179 -6.78 0.51 19.10
N TRP A 180 -5.89 0.73 20.07
CA TRP A 180 -4.73 1.61 19.88
C TRP A 180 -3.77 1.06 18.80
N HIS A 181 -3.80 1.70 17.62
CA HIS A 181 -2.89 1.48 16.49
C HIS A 181 -2.23 2.80 16.05
N SER A 182 -1.14 2.72 15.29
CA SER A 182 -0.56 3.89 14.62
C SER A 182 -1.50 4.40 13.51
N GLY A 183 -1.36 5.68 13.13
CA GLY A 183 -2.26 6.29 12.17
C GLY A 183 -2.24 5.66 10.78
N ASP A 184 -1.07 5.20 10.34
CA ASP A 184 -0.86 4.48 9.07
C ASP A 184 -1.41 3.05 9.09
N ALA A 185 -1.30 2.35 10.22
CA ALA A 185 -1.98 1.08 10.46
C ALA A 185 -3.51 1.24 10.38
N MET A 186 -4.05 2.23 11.10
CA MET A 186 -5.49 2.52 11.10
C MET A 186 -6.01 2.90 9.71
N LEU A 187 -5.24 3.69 8.94
CA LEU A 187 -5.56 4.01 7.56
C LEU A 187 -5.61 2.74 6.72
N THR A 188 -4.57 1.91 6.77
CA THR A 188 -4.50 0.68 5.98
C THR A 188 -5.62 -0.29 6.35
N GLU A 189 -5.95 -0.45 7.63
CA GLU A 189 -7.08 -1.26 8.08
C GLU A 189 -8.42 -0.71 7.59
N THR A 190 -8.60 0.61 7.59
CA THR A 190 -9.82 1.22 7.06
C THR A 190 -9.95 0.95 5.56
N MET A 191 -8.85 1.08 4.79
CA MET A 191 -8.85 0.74 3.37
C MET A 191 -9.27 -0.71 3.16
N TRP A 192 -8.78 -1.62 3.98
CA TRP A 192 -9.04 -3.05 3.85
C TRP A 192 -10.44 -3.46 4.29
N HIS A 193 -10.84 -3.08 5.49
CA HIS A 193 -12.07 -3.58 6.12
C HIS A 193 -13.31 -2.78 5.76
N VAL A 194 -13.16 -1.46 5.54
CA VAL A 194 -14.29 -0.59 5.21
C VAL A 194 -14.41 -0.44 3.70
N LEU A 195 -13.30 -0.17 3.00
CA LEU A 195 -13.33 0.06 1.56
C LEU A 195 -13.15 -1.23 0.74
N GLY A 196 -12.72 -2.35 1.36
CA GLY A 196 -12.46 -3.59 0.63
C GLY A 196 -11.25 -3.51 -0.31
N LEU A 197 -10.29 -2.64 0.02
CA LEU A 197 -9.11 -2.37 -0.80
C LEU A 197 -7.83 -2.84 -0.11
N ALA A 198 -6.99 -3.49 -0.89
CA ALA A 198 -5.60 -3.72 -0.55
C ALA A 198 -4.68 -2.76 -1.33
N THR A 199 -3.43 -2.67 -0.90
CA THR A 199 -2.46 -1.78 -1.55
C THR A 199 -2.15 -2.24 -2.97
N THR A 200 -2.12 -1.27 -3.88
CA THR A 200 -1.67 -1.43 -5.26
C THR A 200 -0.27 -0.84 -5.38
N ASP A 201 0.69 -1.60 -5.89
CA ASP A 201 2.01 -1.10 -6.25
C ASP A 201 1.85 -0.15 -7.46
N PRO A 202 2.57 0.97 -7.54
CA PRO A 202 2.62 1.79 -8.75
C PRO A 202 3.29 1.06 -9.94
N GLY A 203 3.89 -0.11 -9.70
CA GLY A 203 4.34 -1.08 -10.70
C GLY A 203 5.85 -1.07 -10.95
N TYR A 204 6.49 0.10 -10.84
CA TYR A 204 7.91 0.23 -11.11
C TYR A 204 8.79 -0.41 -10.02
N GLY A 205 8.48 -0.17 -8.75
CA GLY A 205 9.29 -0.65 -7.62
C GLY A 205 9.20 -2.15 -7.39
N TYR A 206 8.07 -2.76 -7.75
CA TYR A 206 7.91 -4.21 -7.71
C TYR A 206 8.95 -4.94 -8.59
N CYS A 207 9.13 -4.46 -9.82
CA CYS A 207 10.03 -5.07 -10.82
C CYS A 207 11.48 -4.57 -10.72
N ARG A 208 11.70 -3.36 -10.19
CA ARG A 208 13.00 -2.70 -10.13
C ARG A 208 13.22 -2.19 -8.70
N PRO A 209 13.76 -3.00 -7.78
CA PRO A 209 13.87 -2.64 -6.35
C PRO A 209 14.70 -1.38 -6.05
N HIS A 210 15.55 -0.96 -6.99
CA HIS A 210 16.36 0.26 -6.91
C HIS A 210 15.57 1.52 -7.28
N ILE A 211 14.37 1.38 -7.84
CA ILE A 211 13.45 2.48 -8.14
C ILE A 211 12.28 2.35 -7.18
N GLN A 212 12.10 3.32 -6.31
CA GLN A 212 10.97 3.36 -5.39
C GLN A 212 10.21 4.66 -5.63
N MET A 213 8.89 4.58 -5.65
CA MET A 213 8.03 5.75 -5.73
C MET A 213 7.88 6.40 -4.36
N PHE A 214 7.88 5.59 -3.30
CA PHE A 214 7.75 6.04 -1.92
C PHE A 214 9.00 5.64 -1.13
N ASP A 215 9.61 6.61 -0.47
CA ASP A 215 10.88 6.44 0.25
C ASP A 215 10.83 7.25 1.55
N PRO A 216 11.08 6.64 2.72
CA PRO A 216 11.11 7.35 3.99
C PRO A 216 12.34 8.27 4.14
N GLY A 217 13.28 8.28 3.18
CA GLY A 217 14.41 9.21 3.12
C GLY A 217 15.47 9.01 4.22
N TRP A 218 15.29 8.03 5.12
CA TRP A 218 16.09 7.90 6.34
C TRP A 218 17.24 6.90 6.26
N LEU A 219 17.86 6.75 5.08
CA LEU A 219 19.12 6.03 4.95
C LEU A 219 20.14 6.87 4.18
N GLY A 220 21.14 7.36 4.90
CA GLY A 220 22.49 7.64 4.36
C GLY A 220 23.21 6.37 3.84
N GLN A 221 22.45 5.34 3.51
CA GLN A 221 22.80 4.03 2.94
C GLN A 221 21.70 3.54 1.99
N GLN A 222 20.92 4.43 1.34
CA GLN A 222 20.38 4.03 0.04
C GLN A 222 21.58 3.60 -0.78
N GLN A 223 21.66 2.30 -1.05
CA GLN A 223 22.79 1.73 -1.74
C GLN A 223 22.97 2.52 -3.02
N LEU A 224 24.09 3.25 -3.10
CA LEU A 224 24.76 3.56 -4.34
C LEU A 224 25.13 2.20 -4.96
N LEU A 225 24.13 1.45 -5.43
CA LEU A 225 24.36 0.44 -6.43
C LEU A 225 24.79 1.26 -7.63
N SER A 226 26.11 1.30 -7.81
CA SER A 226 26.77 1.97 -8.92
C SER A 226 25.96 1.73 -10.18
N GLU A 227 25.34 2.80 -10.70
CA GLU A 227 24.91 2.80 -12.08
C GLU A 227 26.17 2.51 -12.90
N ASP A 228 26.22 1.34 -13.51
CA ASP A 228 27.20 1.08 -14.55
C ASP A 228 26.69 1.85 -15.79
N VAL A 229 26.94 3.17 -15.80
CA VAL A 229 26.60 4.12 -16.87
C VAL A 229 27.36 3.79 -18.17
N SER A 230 28.13 2.71 -18.22
CA SER A 230 28.90 2.28 -19.38
C SER A 230 28.11 1.52 -20.46
N LYS A 231 26.79 1.35 -20.30
CA LYS A 231 25.95 0.55 -21.24
C LYS A 231 24.65 1.23 -21.74
N MET A 232 24.62 2.56 -21.85
CA MET A 232 23.63 3.27 -22.66
C MET A 232 24.29 4.01 -23.81
#